data_AF-A0A3N5LFW2-F1
#
_entry.id   AF-A0A3N5LFW2-F1
#
_cell.length_a   1.000
_cell.length_b   1.000
_cell.length_c   1.000
_cell.angle_alpha   90.00
_cell.angle_beta   90.00
_cell.angle_gamma   90.00
#
_symmetry.space_group_name_H-M   'P 1'
#
loop_
_entity.id
_entity.type
_entity.pdbx_description
1 polymer ?
#
loop_
_entity_poly.entity_id
_entity_poly.type
_entity_poly.pdbx_seq_one_letter_code
_entity_poly.pdbx_strand_id
1 'polypeptide(L)'
;MILTRREVLAGVAATATGLAKPSQPATPVNFEVPAHACDCHTHIFGDPDKFPFSPSRTYTPETALPGEMAALHRALHVERVVIVTPSVYGTDNSVTLYGIRARGASARGIAVIGEKTTESELDAMGQAGIRGIRLNLATAGQASPAEGRQRLQRAVERMRTRGWHIQIYTNLGVI
;
A
#
# COMPACT_ATOMS: atom_id res chain seq x y z
N MET A 1 -2.92 28.36 -13.74
CA MET A 1 -2.39 27.84 -12.46
C MET A 1 -2.66 26.34 -12.44
N ILE A 2 -1.64 25.50 -12.26
CA ILE A 2 -1.81 24.04 -12.26
C ILE A 2 -2.04 23.61 -10.81
N LEU A 3 -3.24 23.13 -10.51
CA LEU A 3 -3.61 22.64 -9.18
C LEU A 3 -3.12 21.20 -8.97
N THR A 4 -2.60 20.93 -7.80
CA THR A 4 -2.22 19.62 -7.28
C THR A 4 -3.38 19.00 -6.51
N ARG A 5 -3.37 17.67 -6.33
CA ARG A 5 -4.38 16.94 -5.55
C ARG A 5 -4.61 17.49 -4.13
N ARG A 6 -3.55 17.98 -3.50
CA ARG A 6 -3.62 18.59 -2.16
C ARG A 6 -4.44 19.88 -2.15
N GLU A 7 -4.32 20.70 -3.19
CA GLU A 7 -5.03 21.97 -3.30
C GLU A 7 -6.53 21.77 -3.59
N VAL A 8 -6.88 20.71 -4.33
CA VAL A 8 -8.28 20.33 -4.59
C VAL A 8 -8.97 19.85 -3.30
N LEU A 9 -8.31 19.03 -2.48
CA LEU A 9 -8.84 18.52 -1.21
C LEU A 9 -9.03 19.61 -0.14
N ALA A 10 -8.31 20.74 -0.24
CA ALA A 10 -8.30 21.81 0.77
C ALA A 10 -9.39 22.89 0.61
N GLY A 11 -10.37 22.71 -0.30
CA GLY A 11 -11.61 23.51 -0.27
C GLY A 11 -11.81 24.52 -1.40
N VAL A 12 -11.13 24.39 -2.54
CA VAL A 12 -11.58 25.09 -3.76
C VAL A 12 -12.63 24.20 -4.43
N ALA A 13 -13.90 24.61 -4.37
CA ALA A 13 -14.98 24.04 -5.18
C ALA A 13 -14.67 24.28 -6.66
N ALA A 14 -13.83 23.43 -7.24
CA ALA A 14 -13.60 23.37 -8.66
C ALA A 14 -14.29 22.11 -9.17
N THR A 15 -15.41 22.31 -9.85
CA THR A 15 -15.92 21.41 -10.89
C THR A 15 -14.83 21.26 -11.96
N ALA A 16 -13.79 20.48 -11.68
CA ALA A 16 -12.71 20.21 -12.59
C ALA A 16 -12.72 18.72 -12.91
N THR A 17 -13.25 18.39 -14.09
CA THR A 17 -13.05 17.12 -14.80
C THR A 17 -11.59 16.96 -15.29
N GLY A 18 -10.62 17.56 -14.60
CA GLY A 18 -9.20 17.48 -14.91
C GLY A 18 -8.50 16.54 -13.94
N LEU A 19 -7.69 15.62 -14.48
CA LEU A 19 -6.80 14.78 -13.69
C LEU A 19 -5.84 15.69 -12.90
N ALA A 20 -6.05 15.79 -11.59
CA ALA A 20 -5.17 16.55 -10.72
C ALA A 20 -3.76 15.94 -10.77
N LYS A 21 -2.73 16.80 -10.91
CA LYS A 21 -1.35 16.32 -10.96
C LYS A 21 -0.97 15.65 -9.63
N PRO A 22 -0.19 14.57 -9.66
CA PRO A 22 0.35 13.96 -8.45
C PRO A 22 1.07 15.00 -7.61
N SER A 23 0.82 15.00 -6.30
CA SER A 23 1.56 15.87 -5.39
C SER A 23 3.03 15.44 -5.40
N GLN A 24 3.91 16.39 -5.69
CA GLN A 24 5.37 16.23 -5.63
C GLN A 24 5.92 17.17 -4.56
N PRO A 25 7.10 16.90 -3.98
CA PRO A 25 7.70 17.77 -2.98
C PRO A 25 7.89 19.17 -3.56
N ALA A 26 7.37 20.19 -2.88
CA ALA A 26 7.49 21.58 -3.30
C ALA A 26 8.84 22.20 -2.88
N THR A 27 9.51 21.61 -1.89
CA THR A 27 10.78 22.08 -1.34
C THR A 27 11.84 21.00 -1.59
N PRO A 28 12.99 21.36 -2.20
CA PRO A 28 14.11 20.44 -2.34
C PRO A 28 14.64 19.98 -0.99
N VAL A 29 15.08 18.72 -0.91
CA VAL A 29 15.80 18.20 0.25
C VAL A 29 17.14 18.92 0.36
N ASN A 30 17.39 19.56 1.50
CA ASN A 30 18.59 20.36 1.76
C ASN A 30 19.49 19.75 2.85
N PHE A 31 19.30 18.48 3.17
CA PHE A 31 20.10 17.70 4.12
C PHE A 31 20.53 16.38 3.49
N GLU A 32 21.56 15.75 4.06
CA GLU A 32 22.02 14.44 3.60
C GLU A 32 21.03 13.34 4.00
N VAL A 33 20.47 12.66 3.01
CA VAL A 33 19.61 11.49 3.23
C VAL A 33 20.51 10.25 3.32
N PRO A 34 20.41 9.45 4.40
CA PRO A 34 21.22 8.25 4.55
C PRO A 34 21.08 7.31 3.35
N ALA A 35 22.20 6.69 2.95
CA ALA A 35 22.20 5.65 1.93
C ALA A 35 21.16 4.56 2.25
N HIS A 36 20.50 4.05 1.21
CA HIS A 36 19.46 3.04 1.35
C HIS A 36 18.24 3.46 2.18
N ALA A 37 17.95 4.77 2.30
CA ALA A 37 16.69 5.25 2.87
C ALA A 37 15.48 4.53 2.25
N CYS A 38 14.51 4.18 3.09
CA CYS A 38 13.36 3.35 2.71
C CYS A 38 12.05 4.04 3.08
N ASP A 39 11.17 4.17 2.10
CA ASP A 39 9.74 4.42 2.36
C ASP A 39 9.08 3.09 2.72
N CYS A 40 8.77 2.91 4.00
CA CYS A 40 8.30 1.64 4.53
C CYS A 40 6.80 1.41 4.38
N HIS A 41 6.02 2.38 3.88
CA HIS A 41 4.58 2.18 3.71
C HIS A 41 4.01 3.13 2.65
N THR A 42 3.75 2.58 1.48
CA THR A 42 3.11 3.32 0.40
C THR A 42 2.14 2.45 -0.41
N HIS A 43 1.34 3.08 -1.26
CA HIS A 43 0.26 2.46 -2.00
C HIS A 43 0.35 2.80 -3.49
N ILE A 44 0.02 1.83 -4.35
CA ILE A 44 -0.25 2.06 -5.76
C ILE A 44 -1.76 1.94 -5.98
N PHE A 45 -2.32 2.91 -6.70
CA PHE A 45 -3.68 2.85 -7.22
C PHE A 45 -3.59 2.83 -8.75
N GLY A 46 -3.78 1.65 -9.33
CA GLY A 46 -3.66 1.45 -10.76
C GLY A 46 -4.85 1.99 -11.56
N ASP A 47 -4.75 1.88 -12.87
CA ASP A 47 -5.87 2.06 -13.79
C ASP A 47 -7.03 1.11 -13.40
N PRO A 48 -8.22 1.63 -13.03
CA PRO A 48 -9.35 0.81 -12.58
C PRO A 48 -9.83 -0.22 -13.59
N ASP A 49 -9.59 -0.01 -14.89
CA ASP A 49 -9.96 -0.97 -15.93
C ASP A 49 -9.04 -2.20 -15.94
N LYS A 50 -7.79 -2.04 -15.48
CA LYS A 50 -6.78 -3.12 -15.39
C LYS A 50 -6.72 -3.72 -14.00
N PHE A 51 -7.00 -2.91 -12.99
CA PHE A 51 -6.96 -3.26 -11.57
C PHE A 51 -8.31 -2.85 -10.96
N PRO A 52 -9.37 -3.66 -11.15
CA PRO A 52 -10.68 -3.33 -10.64
C PRO A 52 -10.67 -3.30 -9.11
N PHE A 53 -11.36 -2.32 -8.54
CA PHE A 53 -11.52 -2.26 -7.09
C PHE A 53 -12.47 -3.36 -6.59
N SER A 54 -12.24 -3.80 -5.35
CA SER A 54 -13.16 -4.70 -4.66
C SER A 54 -14.56 -4.05 -4.54
N PRO A 55 -15.64 -4.82 -4.74
CA PRO A 55 -17.00 -4.33 -4.50
C PRO A 55 -17.24 -3.94 -3.03
N SER A 56 -16.45 -4.47 -2.09
CA SER A 56 -16.56 -4.19 -0.65
C SER A 56 -15.72 -2.99 -0.18
N ARG A 57 -15.18 -2.16 -1.08
CA ARG A 57 -14.33 -1.02 -0.71
C ARG A 57 -15.15 0.04 0.05
N THR A 58 -14.51 0.73 1.00
CA THR A 58 -15.13 1.81 1.78
C THR A 58 -14.92 3.20 1.19
N TYR A 59 -14.04 3.32 0.19
CA TYR A 59 -13.76 4.57 -0.52
C TYR A 59 -13.22 4.26 -1.93
N THR A 60 -13.23 5.27 -2.81
CA THR A 60 -12.67 5.17 -4.17
C THR A 60 -11.53 6.21 -4.31
N PRO A 61 -10.26 5.78 -4.42
CA PRO A 61 -9.14 6.68 -4.59
C PRO A 61 -8.96 7.10 -6.05
N GLU A 62 -8.29 8.24 -6.26
CA GLU A 62 -7.69 8.54 -7.55
C GLU A 62 -6.49 7.62 -7.84
N THR A 63 -6.07 7.56 -9.10
CA THR A 63 -4.90 6.78 -9.52
C THR A 63 -3.62 7.31 -8.87
N ALA A 64 -2.71 6.42 -8.50
CA ALA A 64 -1.37 6.71 -8.00
C ALA A 64 -0.42 5.69 -8.59
N LEU A 65 0.25 6.06 -9.68
CA LEU A 65 0.99 5.14 -10.53
C LEU A 65 2.44 4.98 -10.07
N PRO A 66 3.12 3.86 -10.40
CA PRO A 66 4.49 3.63 -9.97
C PRO A 66 5.49 4.69 -10.44
N GLY A 67 5.26 5.29 -11.62
CA GLY A 67 6.10 6.38 -12.13
C GLY A 67 6.04 7.65 -11.26
N GLU A 68 4.88 7.93 -10.68
CA GLU A 68 4.65 9.09 -9.82
C GLU A 68 5.34 8.91 -8.47
N MET A 69 5.24 7.71 -7.91
CA MET A 69 5.98 7.29 -6.71
C MET A 69 7.49 7.34 -6.96
N ALA A 70 7.97 6.83 -8.10
CA ALA A 70 9.39 6.86 -8.42
C ALA A 70 9.92 8.28 -8.58
N ALA A 71 9.13 9.21 -9.14
CA ALA A 71 9.49 10.63 -9.20
C ALA A 71 9.58 11.25 -7.80
N LEU A 72 8.60 10.96 -6.94
CA LEU A 72 8.59 11.41 -5.54
C LEU A 72 9.83 10.90 -4.79
N HIS A 73 10.13 9.61 -4.87
CA HIS A 73 11.29 9.02 -4.21
C HIS A 73 12.61 9.58 -4.72
N ARG A 74 12.75 9.83 -6.03
CA ARG A 74 13.94 10.52 -6.57
C ARG A 74 14.11 11.92 -5.99
N ALA A 75 13.04 12.70 -5.92
CA ALA A 75 13.09 14.06 -5.35
C ALA A 75 13.41 14.06 -3.85
N LEU A 76 13.07 12.98 -3.13
CA LEU A 76 13.33 12.81 -1.70
C LEU A 76 14.62 12.04 -1.38
N HIS A 77 15.40 11.65 -2.39
CA HIS A 77 16.58 10.78 -2.26
C HIS A 77 16.28 9.45 -1.52
N VAL A 78 15.07 8.90 -1.70
CA VAL A 78 14.65 7.59 -1.16
C VAL A 78 14.98 6.48 -2.16
N GLU A 79 15.67 5.44 -1.70
CA GLU A 79 16.17 4.38 -2.58
C GLU A 79 15.26 3.15 -2.60
N ARG A 80 14.76 2.75 -1.42
CA ARG A 80 13.97 1.52 -1.21
C ARG A 80 12.52 1.83 -0.88
N VAL A 81 11.65 0.87 -1.17
CA VAL A 81 10.22 1.01 -0.93
C VAL A 81 9.56 -0.29 -0.49
N VAL A 82 8.61 -0.19 0.42
CA VAL A 82 7.64 -1.25 0.75
C VAL A 82 6.25 -0.83 0.29
N ILE A 83 5.72 -1.54 -0.72
CA ILE A 83 4.41 -1.27 -1.32
C ILE A 83 3.38 -2.19 -0.66
N VAL A 84 2.38 -1.59 -0.02
CA VAL A 84 1.36 -2.30 0.73
C VAL A 84 0.08 -2.37 -0.08
N THR A 85 -0.55 -3.55 -0.16
CA THR A 85 -1.84 -3.70 -0.83
C THR A 85 -2.92 -2.84 -0.16
N PRO A 86 -3.53 -1.89 -0.88
CA PRO A 86 -4.59 -1.06 -0.34
C PRO A 86 -5.88 -1.86 -0.10
N SER A 87 -6.65 -1.53 0.93
CA SER A 87 -7.88 -2.25 1.28
C SER A 87 -8.97 -2.18 0.20
N VAL A 88 -8.91 -1.18 -0.69
CA VAL A 88 -9.87 -1.03 -1.79
C VAL A 88 -9.78 -2.15 -2.83
N TYR A 89 -8.71 -2.96 -2.82
CA TYR A 89 -8.53 -4.12 -3.68
C TYR A 89 -8.88 -5.46 -2.98
N GLY A 90 -9.25 -5.42 -1.70
CA GLY A 90 -9.52 -6.64 -0.94
C GLY A 90 -8.28 -7.53 -0.87
N THR A 91 -8.39 -8.77 -1.38
CA THR A 91 -7.30 -9.75 -1.42
C THR A 91 -6.62 -9.85 -2.78
N ASP A 92 -7.00 -9.01 -3.75
CA ASP A 92 -6.28 -8.90 -5.01
C ASP A 92 -5.00 -8.05 -4.81
N ASN A 93 -3.86 -8.72 -4.90
CA ASN A 93 -2.54 -8.12 -4.71
C ASN A 93 -1.89 -7.69 -6.04
N SER A 94 -2.56 -7.87 -7.19
CA SER A 94 -2.00 -7.67 -8.52
C SER A 94 -1.43 -6.25 -8.75
N VAL A 95 -2.10 -5.23 -8.22
CA VAL A 95 -1.65 -3.82 -8.28
C VAL A 95 -0.36 -3.58 -7.50
N THR A 96 -0.19 -4.26 -6.37
CA THR A 96 1.04 -4.20 -5.57
C THR A 96 2.18 -4.89 -6.31
N LEU A 97 1.92 -6.07 -6.89
CA LEU A 97 2.92 -6.77 -7.71
C LEU A 97 3.30 -5.96 -8.96
N TYR A 98 2.35 -5.23 -9.55
CA TYR A 98 2.63 -4.26 -10.61
C TYR A 98 3.59 -3.16 -10.14
N GLY A 99 3.33 -2.58 -8.97
CA GLY A 99 4.24 -1.60 -8.36
C GLY A 99 5.64 -2.15 -8.10
N ILE A 100 5.75 -3.36 -7.55
CA ILE A 100 7.04 -4.01 -7.29
C ILE A 100 7.80 -4.24 -8.60
N ARG A 101 7.15 -4.78 -9.64
CA ARG A 101 7.77 -4.97 -10.95
C ARG A 101 8.28 -3.66 -11.54
N ALA A 102 7.49 -2.59 -11.43
CA ALA A 102 7.86 -1.28 -11.96
C ALA A 102 9.03 -0.63 -11.19
N ARG A 103 9.15 -0.86 -9.88
CA ARG A 103 10.29 -0.35 -9.08
C ARG A 103 11.53 -1.23 -9.15
N GLY A 104 11.39 -2.52 -9.41
CA GLY A 104 12.49 -3.47 -9.54
C GLY A 104 13.07 -3.89 -8.19
N ALA A 105 14.39 -4.13 -8.16
CA ALA A 105 15.08 -4.79 -7.05
C ALA A 105 14.95 -4.08 -5.69
N SER A 106 14.73 -2.76 -5.69
CA SER A 106 14.62 -1.94 -4.47
C SER A 106 13.21 -1.91 -3.85
N ALA A 107 12.25 -2.64 -4.44
CA ALA A 107 10.90 -2.78 -3.90
C ALA A 107 10.67 -4.13 -3.22
N ARG A 108 9.95 -4.09 -2.10
CA ARG A 108 9.24 -5.24 -1.52
C ARG A 108 7.78 -4.87 -1.34
N GLY A 109 6.95 -5.86 -1.01
CA GLY A 109 5.56 -5.57 -0.70
C GLY A 109 4.96 -6.37 0.43
N ILE A 110 3.79 -5.90 0.83
CA ILE A 110 2.94 -6.47 1.87
C ILE A 110 1.60 -6.81 1.23
N ALA A 111 1.25 -8.09 1.26
CA ALA A 111 0.02 -8.59 0.69
C ALA A 111 -1.15 -8.51 1.68
N VAL A 112 -2.37 -8.44 1.16
CA VAL A 112 -3.59 -8.78 1.90
C VAL A 112 -4.02 -10.18 1.46
N ILE A 113 -4.23 -11.07 2.43
CA ILE A 113 -4.58 -12.46 2.17
C ILE A 113 -5.96 -12.78 2.74
N GLY A 114 -6.64 -13.73 2.11
CA GLY A 114 -7.92 -14.27 2.58
C GLY A 114 -7.79 -15.69 3.12
N GLU A 115 -8.89 -16.21 3.63
CA GLU A 115 -9.00 -17.60 4.08
C GLU A 115 -8.75 -18.60 2.94
N LYS A 116 -9.12 -18.22 1.72
CA LYS A 116 -8.96 -19.04 0.51
C LYS A 116 -7.59 -18.90 -0.17
N THR A 117 -6.75 -17.96 0.26
CA THR A 117 -5.38 -17.89 -0.26
C THR A 117 -4.71 -19.22 0.02
N THR A 118 -3.98 -19.77 -0.94
CA THR A 118 -3.30 -21.06 -0.85
C THR A 118 -1.81 -20.86 -0.54
N GLU A 119 -1.11 -21.93 -0.14
CA GLU A 119 0.33 -21.87 0.11
C GLU A 119 1.13 -21.64 -1.18
N SER A 120 0.69 -22.17 -2.32
CA SER A 120 1.33 -21.93 -3.62
C SER A 120 1.19 -20.46 -4.06
N GLU A 121 0.05 -19.81 -3.80
CA GLU A 121 -0.12 -18.38 -4.03
C GLU A 121 0.80 -17.55 -3.13
N LEU A 122 0.98 -17.95 -1.87
CA LEU A 122 1.94 -17.32 -0.96
C LEU A 122 3.39 -17.49 -1.46
N ASP A 123 3.75 -18.67 -1.95
CA ASP A 123 5.07 -18.93 -2.53
C ASP A 123 5.31 -18.05 -3.77
N ALA A 124 4.34 -18.00 -4.67
CA ALA A 124 4.40 -17.16 -5.87
C ALA A 124 4.54 -15.67 -5.52
N MET A 125 3.77 -15.18 -4.54
CA MET A 125 3.90 -13.82 -4.02
C MET A 125 5.29 -13.57 -3.41
N GLY A 126 5.86 -14.55 -2.69
CA GLY A 126 7.21 -14.49 -2.16
C GLY A 126 8.26 -14.35 -3.24
N GLN A 127 8.17 -15.15 -4.30
CA GLN A 127 9.07 -15.06 -5.46
C GLN A 127 8.93 -13.69 -6.15
N ALA A 128 7.72 -13.14 -6.19
CA ALA A 128 7.43 -11.82 -6.74
C ALA A 128 7.82 -10.63 -5.84
N GLY A 129 8.37 -10.87 -4.65
CA GLY A 129 8.92 -9.82 -3.77
C GLY A 129 8.07 -9.45 -2.55
N ILE A 130 6.97 -10.16 -2.27
CA ILE A 130 6.23 -9.99 -1.01
C ILE A 130 7.02 -10.55 0.17
N ARG A 131 7.05 -9.82 1.29
CA ARG A 131 7.80 -10.19 2.51
C ARG A 131 6.99 -10.05 3.80
N GLY A 132 5.68 -9.89 3.66
CA GLY A 132 4.78 -9.70 4.78
C GLY A 132 3.32 -9.71 4.36
N ILE A 133 2.44 -9.80 5.35
CA ILE A 133 1.00 -9.65 5.18
C ILE A 133 0.47 -8.51 6.04
N ARG A 134 -0.65 -7.92 5.62
CA ARG A 134 -1.33 -6.86 6.36
C ARG A 134 -2.62 -7.37 6.99
N LEU A 135 -2.76 -7.13 8.29
CA LEU A 135 -4.01 -7.22 9.02
C LEU A 135 -4.59 -5.82 9.20
N ASN A 136 -5.64 -5.51 8.45
CA ASN A 136 -6.42 -4.29 8.63
C ASN A 136 -7.66 -4.59 9.48
N LEU A 137 -7.60 -4.25 10.77
CA LEU A 137 -8.68 -4.47 11.74
C LEU A 137 -9.57 -3.22 11.89
N ALA A 138 -9.00 -2.03 11.68
CA ALA A 138 -9.74 -0.78 11.83
C ALA A 138 -10.76 -0.55 10.69
N THR A 139 -10.35 -0.72 9.43
CA THR A 139 -11.26 -0.49 8.28
C THR A 139 -12.31 -1.57 8.14
N ALA A 140 -12.03 -2.78 8.63
CA ALA A 140 -12.99 -3.89 8.59
C ALA A 140 -13.97 -3.85 9.78
N GLY A 141 -13.97 -2.80 10.60
CA GLY A 141 -14.95 -2.58 11.66
C GLY A 141 -14.76 -3.45 12.90
N GLN A 142 -13.59 -4.09 13.08
CA GLN A 142 -13.33 -4.89 14.27
C GLN A 142 -13.01 -3.99 15.46
N ALA A 143 -13.92 -3.96 16.42
CA ALA A 143 -13.75 -3.26 17.70
C ALA A 143 -13.38 -4.21 18.87
N SER A 144 -13.45 -5.53 18.67
CA SER A 144 -13.20 -6.51 19.74
C SER A 144 -11.72 -6.91 19.85
N PRO A 145 -11.07 -6.71 21.01
CA PRO A 145 -9.70 -7.20 21.25
C PRO A 145 -9.55 -8.71 21.07
N ALA A 146 -10.58 -9.47 21.45
CA ALA A 146 -10.55 -10.93 21.34
C ALA A 146 -10.49 -11.38 19.88
N GLU A 147 -11.28 -10.75 19.00
CA GLU A 147 -11.27 -11.04 17.57
C GLU A 147 -9.94 -10.62 16.92
N GLY A 148 -9.43 -9.43 17.27
CA GLY A 148 -8.13 -8.94 16.81
C GLY A 148 -7.00 -9.91 17.17
N ARG A 149 -6.95 -10.37 18.43
CA ARG A 149 -5.99 -11.37 18.91
C ARG A 149 -6.09 -12.68 18.13
N GLN A 150 -7.30 -13.19 17.91
CA GLN A 150 -7.50 -14.44 17.20
C GLN A 150 -7.04 -14.36 15.74
N ARG A 151 -7.32 -13.24 15.05
CA ARG A 151 -6.83 -12.99 13.68
C ARG A 151 -5.31 -12.91 13.62
N LEU A 152 -4.69 -12.22 14.59
CA LEU A 152 -3.24 -12.15 14.70
C LEU A 152 -2.62 -13.53 14.93
N GLN A 153 -3.17 -14.34 15.84
CA GLN A 153 -2.69 -15.69 16.10
C GLN A 153 -2.73 -16.57 14.84
N ARG A 154 -3.83 -16.52 14.07
CA ARG A 154 -3.92 -17.24 12.79
C ARG A 154 -2.87 -16.76 11.78
N ALA A 155 -2.66 -15.45 11.69
CA ALA A 155 -1.66 -14.88 10.81
C ALA A 155 -0.23 -15.29 11.20
N VAL A 156 0.08 -15.28 12.50
CA VAL A 156 1.38 -15.72 13.04
C VAL A 156 1.63 -17.17 12.70
N GLU A 157 0.65 -18.05 12.93
CA GLU A 157 0.81 -19.47 12.62
C GLU A 157 1.05 -19.69 11.13
N ARG A 158 0.28 -18.99 10.28
CA ARG A 158 0.40 -19.12 8.83
C ARG A 158 1.73 -18.59 8.27
N MET A 159 2.31 -17.56 8.86
CA MET A 159 3.56 -16.95 8.41
C MET A 159 4.82 -17.58 9.05
N ARG A 160 4.65 -18.47 10.02
CA ARG A 160 5.71 -19.02 10.88
C ARG A 160 6.92 -19.57 10.12
N THR A 161 6.68 -20.26 9.01
CA THR A 161 7.73 -20.92 8.22
C THR A 161 8.34 -20.02 7.13
N ARG A 162 7.77 -18.83 6.90
CA ARG A 162 8.10 -17.97 5.74
C ARG A 162 9.09 -16.86 6.08
N GLY A 163 9.31 -16.58 7.37
CA GLY A 163 10.08 -15.41 7.81
C GLY A 163 9.44 -14.07 7.41
N TRP A 164 8.14 -14.07 7.11
CA TRP A 164 7.39 -12.89 6.75
C TRP A 164 6.89 -12.17 7.99
N HIS A 165 6.89 -10.84 7.96
CA HIS A 165 6.33 -10.04 9.04
C HIS A 165 4.83 -9.79 8.85
N ILE A 166 4.18 -9.38 9.93
CA ILE A 166 2.76 -9.02 9.93
C ILE A 166 2.65 -7.53 10.25
N GLN A 167 2.15 -6.76 9.27
CA GLN A 167 1.78 -5.37 9.46
C GLN A 167 0.37 -5.28 10.05
N ILE A 168 0.17 -4.52 11.12
CA ILE A 168 -1.12 -4.37 11.78
C ILE A 168 -1.58 -2.91 11.65
N TYR A 169 -2.82 -2.71 11.18
CA TYR A 169 -3.51 -1.43 11.22
C TYR A 169 -4.78 -1.57 12.04
N THR A 170 -4.81 -0.92 13.20
CA THR A 170 -5.84 -1.09 14.23
C THR A 170 -5.94 0.13 15.14
N ASN A 171 -6.99 0.20 15.94
CA ASN A 171 -7.13 1.19 17.01
C ASN A 171 -6.50 0.66 18.30
N LEU A 172 -6.05 1.56 19.18
CA LEU A 172 -5.38 1.20 20.44
C LEU A 172 -6.23 0.26 21.31
N GLY A 173 -7.54 0.47 21.37
CA GLY A 173 -8.44 -0.35 22.17
C GLY A 173 -8.62 -1.80 21.70
N VAL A 174 -8.03 -2.20 20.57
CA VAL A 174 -8.12 -3.57 20.01
C VAL A 174 -6.86 -4.40 20.32
N ILE A 175 -5.75 -3.77 20.71
CA ILE A 175 -4.46 -4.44 20.95
C ILE A 175 -4.12 -4.52 22.44
#